data_AF-A0A2J7PPV0-F1
#
_entry.id   AF-A0A2J7PPV0-F1
#
_cell.length_a   1.000
_cell.length_b   1.000
_cell.length_c   1.000
_cell.angle_alpha   90.00
_cell.angle_beta   90.00
_cell.angle_gamma   90.00
#
_symmetry.space_group_name_H-M   'P 1'
#
loop_
_entity.id
_entity.type
_entity.pdbx_description
1 polymer ?
#
loop_
_entity_poly.entity_id
_entity_poly.type
_entity_poly.pdbx_seq_one_letter_code
_entity_poly.pdbx_strand_id
1 'polypeptide(L)'
;TENLAPGELKKLRNKQRKRLRKAELERQQAAQAQEKREQHNKSRQQGDAEPDAPQQDELVPEKLARVEDPLEQAIRFLHPLQTLAARRIETHLMAFEIYSRKKKPLLMLQSIKRAHRLDPNSPKLHSCLILCHGYLTRWQGNLDAAVATVLKQEMEPIFRGRDAHQMNAEFLAANSKSLEALFESARMMYHLDPSKQETAISLATTLDKDIEGVNLQNCTKVFQALRNEEFGSCPEQVAEYEARCHVRFPYAQVFCPPSTSCHPSPIAESNHISDGKENCVSN
;
A
#
# COMPACT_ATOMS: atom_id res chain seq x y z
N THR A 1 -56.41 -39.81 -4.89
CA THR A 1 -57.34 -39.35 -5.94
C THR A 1 -56.65 -38.15 -6.58
N GLU A 2 -55.97 -38.26 -7.71
CA GLU A 2 -56.45 -38.70 -9.03
C GLU A 2 -55.47 -39.64 -9.77
N ASN A 3 -55.99 -40.31 -10.79
CA ASN A 3 -55.47 -41.49 -11.50
C ASN A 3 -54.07 -41.35 -12.13
N LEU A 4 -53.10 -42.15 -11.65
CA LEU A 4 -51.82 -42.40 -12.34
C LEU A 4 -51.73 -43.89 -12.71
N ALA A 5 -51.47 -44.18 -13.98
CA ALA A 5 -51.39 -45.54 -14.51
C ALA A 5 -50.32 -46.38 -13.77
N PRO A 6 -50.53 -47.70 -13.56
CA PRO A 6 -49.68 -48.54 -12.72
C PRO A 6 -48.19 -48.58 -13.13
N GLY A 7 -47.88 -48.26 -14.40
CA GLY A 7 -46.50 -48.12 -14.90
C GLY A 7 -45.76 -46.87 -14.41
N GLU A 8 -46.46 -45.77 -14.16
CA GLU A 8 -45.88 -44.49 -13.73
C GLU A 8 -45.48 -44.53 -12.23
N LEU A 9 -46.30 -45.17 -11.40
CA LEU A 9 -46.02 -45.41 -9.97
C LEU A 9 -44.75 -46.25 -9.75
N LYS A 10 -44.52 -47.27 -10.59
CA LYS A 10 -43.33 -48.12 -10.52
C LYS A 10 -42.06 -47.36 -10.93
N LYS A 11 -42.15 -46.48 -11.95
CA LYS A 11 -41.06 -45.59 -12.35
C LYS A 11 -40.73 -44.58 -11.27
N LEU A 12 -41.73 -44.01 -10.59
CA LEU A 12 -41.52 -43.05 -9.50
C LEU A 12 -40.79 -43.68 -8.31
N ARG A 13 -41.21 -44.89 -7.91
CA ARG A 13 -40.60 -45.64 -6.79
C ARG A 13 -39.16 -46.07 -7.09
N ASN A 14 -38.87 -46.47 -8.33
CA ASN A 14 -37.50 -46.78 -8.77
C ASN A 14 -36.61 -45.53 -8.84
N LYS A 15 -37.15 -44.38 -9.26
CA LYS A 15 -36.43 -43.09 -9.27
C LYS A 15 -36.10 -42.60 -7.86
N GLN A 16 -37.01 -42.77 -6.90
CA GLN A 16 -36.75 -42.47 -5.48
C GLN A 16 -35.70 -43.40 -4.88
N ARG A 17 -35.76 -44.72 -5.12
CA ARG A 17 -34.76 -45.68 -4.65
C ARG A 17 -33.34 -45.39 -5.18
N LYS A 18 -33.22 -44.98 -6.46
CA LYS A 18 -31.92 -44.62 -7.05
C LYS A 18 -31.34 -43.33 -6.46
N ARG A 19 -32.19 -42.34 -6.13
CA ARG A 19 -31.75 -41.11 -5.45
C ARG A 19 -31.29 -41.37 -4.02
N LEU A 20 -32.02 -42.20 -3.27
CA LEU A 20 -31.64 -42.56 -1.90
C LEU A 20 -30.30 -43.29 -1.85
N ARG A 21 -30.08 -44.28 -2.72
CA ARG A 21 -28.79 -45.00 -2.80
C ARG A 21 -27.62 -44.09 -3.19
N LYS A 22 -27.84 -43.11 -4.07
CA LYS A 22 -26.79 -42.15 -4.45
C LYS A 22 -26.44 -41.23 -3.28
N ALA A 23 -27.44 -40.74 -2.54
CA ALA A 23 -27.23 -39.87 -1.38
C ALA A 23 -26.53 -40.62 -0.23
N GLU A 24 -26.81 -41.90 -0.04
CA GLU A 24 -26.18 -42.72 1.00
C GLU A 24 -24.70 -43.00 0.69
N LEU A 25 -24.37 -43.28 -0.58
CA LEU A 25 -22.98 -43.47 -1.01
C LEU A 25 -22.16 -42.17 -0.89
N GLU A 26 -22.74 -41.03 -1.23
CA GLU A 26 -22.10 -39.72 -1.11
C GLU A 26 -21.85 -39.34 0.36
N ARG A 27 -22.79 -39.65 1.26
CA ARG A 27 -22.59 -39.48 2.71
C ARG A 27 -21.49 -40.37 3.27
N GLN A 28 -21.39 -41.62 2.82
CA GLN A 28 -20.32 -42.52 3.26
C GLN A 28 -18.94 -42.07 2.76
N GLN A 29 -18.84 -41.58 1.52
CA GLN A 29 -17.58 -41.02 1.01
C GLN A 29 -17.17 -39.73 1.72
N ALA A 30 -18.12 -38.86 2.05
CA ALA A 30 -17.85 -37.65 2.83
C ALA A 30 -17.36 -37.98 4.26
N ALA A 31 -17.99 -38.97 4.92
CA ALA A 31 -17.57 -39.41 6.25
C ALA A 31 -16.14 -39.99 6.24
N GLN A 32 -15.80 -40.83 5.25
CA GLN A 32 -14.45 -41.39 5.13
C GLN A 32 -13.39 -40.32 4.80
N ALA A 33 -13.73 -39.31 3.99
CA ALA A 33 -12.83 -38.20 3.70
C ALA A 33 -12.57 -37.33 4.95
N GLN A 34 -13.57 -37.18 5.81
CA GLN A 34 -13.45 -36.44 7.05
C GLN A 34 -12.61 -37.19 8.10
N GLU A 35 -12.83 -38.51 8.27
CA GLU A 35 -12.00 -39.34 9.16
C GLU A 35 -10.53 -39.35 8.74
N LYS A 36 -10.23 -39.41 7.44
CA LYS A 36 -8.84 -39.32 6.94
C LYS A 36 -8.20 -37.97 7.23
N ARG A 37 -8.96 -36.87 7.13
CA ARG A 37 -8.47 -35.52 7.49
C ARG A 37 -8.22 -35.40 8.99
N GLU A 38 -9.09 -35.95 9.82
CA GLU A 38 -8.94 -35.93 11.27
C GLU A 38 -7.77 -36.80 11.75
N GLN A 39 -7.52 -37.95 11.12
CA GLN A 39 -6.35 -38.79 11.41
C GLN A 39 -5.04 -38.09 10.99
N HIS A 40 -5.00 -37.44 9.83
CA HIS A 40 -3.83 -36.66 9.41
C HIS A 40 -3.56 -35.44 10.31
N ASN A 41 -4.61 -34.85 10.89
CA ASN A 41 -4.45 -33.75 11.84
C ASN A 41 -3.94 -34.24 13.22
N LYS A 42 -4.43 -35.39 13.68
CA LYS A 42 -3.98 -36.01 14.95
C LYS A 42 -2.54 -36.51 14.89
N SER A 43 -2.09 -37.07 13.76
CA SER A 43 -0.69 -37.51 13.61
C SER A 43 0.30 -36.34 13.59
N ARG A 44 -0.12 -35.15 13.15
CA ARG A 44 0.70 -33.93 13.15
C ARG A 44 0.82 -33.28 14.54
N GLN A 45 -0.10 -33.57 15.46
CA GLN A 45 -0.06 -33.08 16.86
C GLN A 45 0.86 -33.89 17.78
N GLN A 46 1.32 -35.09 17.39
CA GLN A 46 2.22 -35.91 18.23
C GLN A 46 3.71 -35.57 18.05
N GLY A 47 4.06 -34.66 17.14
CA GLY A 47 5.42 -34.15 17.00
C GLY A 47 5.61 -32.86 17.81
N ASP A 48 6.05 -33.00 19.05
CA ASP A 48 6.84 -32.02 19.83
C ASP A 48 6.45 -30.53 19.70
N ALA A 49 5.16 -30.22 19.79
CA ALA A 49 4.68 -28.84 19.83
C ALA A 49 4.23 -28.49 21.25
N GLU A 50 4.94 -27.54 21.84
CA GLU A 50 4.59 -26.85 23.09
C GLU A 50 3.09 -26.44 23.05
N PRO A 51 2.28 -26.79 24.07
CA PRO A 51 0.81 -26.75 23.98
C PRO A 51 0.20 -25.33 23.94
N ASP A 52 1.03 -24.29 23.87
CA ASP A 52 0.61 -22.88 23.86
C ASP A 52 1.27 -22.06 22.73
N ALA A 53 2.00 -22.71 21.82
CA ALA A 53 2.46 -22.04 20.61
C ALA A 53 1.24 -21.75 19.71
N PRO A 54 0.96 -20.49 19.35
CA PRO A 54 -0.17 -20.16 18.48
C PRO A 54 -0.02 -20.97 17.20
N GLN A 55 -1.09 -21.68 16.84
CA GLN A 55 -1.15 -22.52 15.65
C GLN A 55 -0.79 -21.64 14.44
N GLN A 56 0.44 -21.77 13.97
CA GLN A 56 0.92 -20.96 12.85
C GLN A 56 0.20 -21.45 11.61
N ASP A 57 -0.74 -20.64 11.11
CA ASP A 57 -1.34 -20.88 9.80
C ASP A 57 -0.22 -21.01 8.78
N GLU A 58 -0.27 -22.09 8.00
CA GLU A 58 0.72 -22.36 6.97
C GLU A 58 0.78 -21.16 6.00
N LEU A 59 1.98 -20.58 5.85
CA LEU A 59 2.23 -19.41 5.00
C LEU A 59 2.14 -19.81 3.52
N VAL A 60 0.92 -19.94 3.01
CA VAL A 60 0.64 -20.26 1.61
C VAL A 60 0.63 -18.95 0.80
N PRO A 61 1.58 -18.73 -0.13
CA PRO A 61 1.70 -17.48 -0.88
C PRO A 61 0.41 -17.07 -1.59
N GLU A 62 -0.33 -18.01 -2.18
CA GLU A 62 -1.58 -17.74 -2.89
C GLU A 62 -2.68 -17.23 -1.95
N LYS A 63 -2.74 -17.75 -0.71
CA LYS A 63 -3.71 -17.30 0.30
C LYS A 63 -3.37 -15.91 0.81
N LEU A 64 -2.08 -15.62 1.00
CA LEU A 64 -1.60 -14.31 1.45
C LEU A 64 -1.77 -13.23 0.37
N ALA A 65 -1.59 -13.59 -0.90
CA ALA A 65 -1.79 -12.66 -2.02
C ALA A 65 -3.27 -12.36 -2.32
N ARG A 66 -4.20 -13.25 -1.94
CA ARG A 66 -5.63 -13.15 -2.27
C ARG A 66 -6.51 -13.23 -1.02
N VAL A 67 -6.23 -12.37 -0.04
CA VAL A 67 -7.07 -12.27 1.15
C VAL A 67 -8.42 -11.64 0.81
N GLU A 68 -9.49 -12.14 1.43
CA GLU A 68 -10.86 -11.65 1.23
C GLU A 68 -11.06 -10.19 1.67
N ASP A 69 -10.57 -9.80 2.86
CA ASP A 69 -10.58 -8.40 3.34
C ASP A 69 -9.14 -7.91 3.57
N PRO A 70 -8.47 -7.36 2.54
CA PRO A 70 -7.10 -6.88 2.66
C PRO A 70 -6.98 -5.67 3.60
N LEU A 71 -8.02 -4.84 3.73
CA LEU A 71 -7.99 -3.68 4.62
C LEU A 71 -8.09 -4.10 6.09
N GLU A 72 -8.86 -5.15 6.40
CA GLU A 72 -8.90 -5.70 7.77
C GLU A 72 -7.57 -6.35 8.16
N GLN A 73 -6.91 -7.05 7.23
CA GLN A 73 -5.56 -7.55 7.49
C GLN A 73 -4.58 -6.39 7.71
N ALA A 74 -4.64 -5.32 6.91
CA ALA A 74 -3.79 -4.15 7.11
C ALA A 74 -3.99 -3.53 8.51
N ILE A 75 -5.23 -3.52 9.03
CA ILE A 75 -5.52 -3.02 10.40
C ILE A 75 -4.82 -3.88 11.46
N ARG A 76 -4.72 -5.20 11.28
CA ARG A 76 -4.01 -6.08 12.23
C ARG A 76 -2.54 -5.71 12.35
N PHE A 77 -1.89 -5.32 11.25
CA PHE A 77 -0.52 -4.81 11.28
C PHE A 77 -0.42 -3.36 11.76
N LEU A 78 -1.44 -2.55 11.50
CA LEU A 78 -1.49 -1.16 11.95
C LEU A 78 -1.60 -1.05 13.47
N HIS A 79 -2.35 -1.94 14.12
CA HIS A 79 -2.65 -1.82 15.55
C HIS A 79 -1.40 -1.88 16.45
N PRO A 80 -0.45 -2.83 16.28
CA PRO A 80 0.83 -2.80 16.98
C PRO A 80 1.61 -1.49 16.75
N LEU A 81 1.60 -0.96 15.52
CA LEU A 81 2.27 0.30 15.21
C LEU A 81 1.64 1.47 15.95
N GLN A 82 0.30 1.54 16.02
CA GLN A 82 -0.40 2.58 16.76
C GLN A 82 -0.11 2.54 18.26
N THR A 83 0.13 1.35 18.83
CA THR A 83 0.43 1.18 20.25
C THR A 83 1.91 1.43 20.56
N LEU A 84 2.82 0.87 19.75
CA LEU A 84 4.25 0.82 20.05
C LEU A 84 5.06 1.89 19.31
N ALA A 85 4.60 2.33 18.14
CA ALA A 85 5.27 3.30 17.27
C ALA A 85 4.46 4.61 17.10
N ALA A 86 3.62 4.97 18.08
CA ALA A 86 2.74 6.14 18.03
C ALA A 86 3.46 7.49 17.81
N ARG A 87 4.77 7.57 18.00
CA ARG A 87 5.58 8.79 17.78
C ARG A 87 6.15 8.89 16.36
N ARG A 88 5.91 7.90 15.50
CA ARG A 88 6.27 7.93 14.07
C ARG A 88 5.08 8.49 13.28
N ILE A 89 5.33 9.48 12.43
CA ILE A 89 4.26 10.10 11.64
C ILE A 89 3.68 9.12 10.63
N GLU A 90 4.53 8.26 10.07
CA GLU A 90 4.19 7.25 9.06
C GLU A 90 3.10 6.30 9.56
N THR A 91 3.12 5.96 10.86
CA THR A 91 2.07 5.14 11.50
C THR A 91 0.68 5.77 11.31
N HIS A 92 0.57 7.09 11.51
CA HIS A 92 -0.71 7.79 11.41
C HIS A 92 -1.08 8.11 9.96
N LEU A 93 -0.10 8.33 9.09
CA LEU A 93 -0.34 8.49 7.64
C LEU A 93 -0.88 7.19 7.02
N MET A 94 -0.30 6.04 7.37
CA MET A 94 -0.84 4.72 6.98
C MET A 94 -2.23 4.47 7.56
N ALA A 95 -2.46 4.86 8.82
CA ALA A 95 -3.79 4.77 9.44
C ALA A 95 -4.83 5.58 8.67
N PHE A 96 -4.51 6.81 8.29
CA PHE A 96 -5.37 7.66 7.46
C PHE A 96 -5.70 6.97 6.12
N GLU A 97 -4.70 6.42 5.44
CA GLU A 97 -4.86 5.72 4.18
C GLU A 97 -5.78 4.50 4.27
N ILE A 98 -5.69 3.71 5.34
CA ILE A 98 -6.53 2.54 5.56
C ILE A 98 -7.96 2.97 5.90
N TYR A 99 -8.13 3.91 6.84
CA TYR A 99 -9.46 4.31 7.31
C TYR A 99 -10.24 5.16 6.31
N SER A 100 -9.56 5.91 5.44
CA SER A 100 -10.22 6.59 4.32
C SER A 100 -10.85 5.59 3.35
N ARG A 101 -10.12 4.52 3.00
CA ARG A 101 -10.61 3.43 2.14
C ARG A 101 -11.71 2.60 2.80
N LYS A 102 -11.63 2.34 4.11
CA LYS A 102 -12.72 1.70 4.89
C LYS A 102 -13.90 2.63 5.21
N LYS A 103 -13.86 3.90 4.78
CA LYS A 103 -14.91 4.92 5.03
C LYS A 103 -15.23 5.08 6.54
N LYS A 104 -14.18 5.16 7.37
CA LYS A 104 -14.28 5.37 8.82
C LYS A 104 -13.88 6.82 9.18
N PRO A 105 -14.78 7.80 9.06
CA PRO A 105 -14.45 9.24 9.12
C PRO A 105 -13.80 9.68 10.44
N LEU A 106 -14.27 9.18 11.59
CA LEU A 106 -13.70 9.56 12.88
C LEU A 106 -12.29 9.00 13.12
N LEU A 107 -12.02 7.79 12.62
CA LEU A 107 -10.68 7.19 12.69
C LEU A 107 -9.72 7.87 11.71
N MET A 108 -10.24 8.29 10.54
CA MET A 108 -9.51 9.13 9.60
C MET A 108 -9.14 10.48 10.23
N LEU A 109 -10.09 11.18 10.87
CA LEU A 109 -9.84 12.41 11.64
C LEU A 109 -8.79 12.19 12.74
N GLN A 110 -8.94 11.13 13.54
CA GLN A 110 -8.00 10.82 14.61
C GLN A 110 -6.57 10.65 14.07
N SER A 111 -6.43 9.97 12.94
CA SER A 111 -5.14 9.73 12.29
C SER A 111 -4.51 11.05 11.83
N ILE A 112 -5.27 11.92 11.17
CA ILE A 112 -4.81 13.25 10.76
C ILE A 112 -4.38 14.09 11.97
N LYS A 113 -5.20 14.16 13.02
CA LYS A 113 -4.86 14.94 14.22
C LYS A 113 -3.58 14.47 14.90
N ARG A 114 -3.35 13.16 14.94
CA ARG A 114 -2.12 12.58 15.50
C ARG A 114 -0.91 12.88 14.63
N ALA A 115 -1.01 12.71 13.32
CA ALA A 115 0.05 13.08 12.38
C ALA A 115 0.39 14.58 12.46
N HIS A 116 -0.63 15.43 12.44
CA HIS A 116 -0.47 16.88 12.54
C HIS A 116 0.17 17.34 13.85
N ARG A 117 -0.08 16.64 14.97
CA ARG A 117 0.60 16.93 16.24
C ARG A 117 2.10 16.62 16.19
N LEU A 118 2.51 15.64 15.40
CA LEU A 118 3.91 15.20 15.31
C LEU A 118 4.71 16.11 14.37
N ASP A 119 4.20 16.34 13.18
CA ASP A 119 4.84 17.20 12.18
C ASP A 119 3.77 17.87 11.28
N PRO A 120 3.36 19.10 11.63
CA PRO A 120 2.41 19.88 10.82
C PRO A 120 2.90 20.20 9.40
N ASN A 121 4.22 20.22 9.17
CA ASN A 121 4.83 20.67 7.91
C ASN A 121 5.25 19.51 7.01
N SER A 122 4.95 18.27 7.40
CA SER A 122 5.25 17.08 6.60
C SER A 122 4.59 17.15 5.22
N PRO A 123 5.35 17.02 4.10
CA PRO A 123 4.79 16.96 2.75
C PRO A 123 3.74 15.87 2.57
N LYS A 124 3.94 14.70 3.18
CA LYS A 124 2.99 13.60 3.05
C LYS A 124 1.70 13.86 3.82
N LEU A 125 1.80 14.49 5.00
CA LEU A 125 0.61 14.93 5.74
C LEU A 125 -0.19 15.94 4.93
N HIS A 126 0.47 16.89 4.26
CA HIS A 126 -0.19 17.88 3.40
C HIS A 126 -1.10 17.21 2.36
N SER A 127 -0.59 16.21 1.64
CA SER A 127 -1.41 15.42 0.72
C SER A 127 -2.58 14.73 1.41
N CYS A 128 -2.36 14.15 2.59
CA CYS A 128 -3.45 13.54 3.36
C CYS A 128 -4.52 14.57 3.78
N LEU A 129 -4.15 15.82 4.10
CA LEU A 129 -5.10 16.89 4.44
C LEU A 129 -5.98 17.26 3.24
N ILE A 130 -5.40 17.40 2.05
CA ILE A 130 -6.14 17.69 0.82
C ILE A 130 -7.11 16.55 0.48
N LEU A 131 -6.62 15.30 0.54
CA LEU A 131 -7.47 14.12 0.33
C LEU A 131 -8.59 14.05 1.38
N CYS A 132 -8.26 14.33 2.64
CA CYS A 132 -9.24 14.37 3.73
C CYS A 132 -10.34 15.38 3.46
N HIS A 133 -10.00 16.59 3.02
CA HIS A 133 -10.98 17.60 2.62
C HIS A 133 -11.90 17.06 1.53
N GLY A 134 -11.35 16.47 0.46
CA GLY A 134 -12.14 15.87 -0.62
C GLY A 134 -13.06 14.74 -0.16
N TYR A 135 -12.59 13.86 0.74
CA TYR A 135 -13.44 12.81 1.32
C TYR A 135 -14.59 13.38 2.16
N LEU A 136 -14.32 14.38 3.00
CA LEU A 136 -15.34 15.01 3.84
C LEU A 136 -16.41 15.71 3.02
N THR A 137 -16.02 16.44 1.96
CA THR A 137 -16.98 17.04 1.02
C THR A 137 -17.86 15.97 0.36
N ARG A 138 -17.26 14.87 -0.08
CA ARG A 138 -18.00 13.76 -0.73
C ARG A 138 -18.94 13.04 0.22
N TRP A 139 -18.58 12.91 1.50
CA TRP A 139 -19.37 12.18 2.49
C TRP A 139 -20.42 13.02 3.20
N GLN A 140 -20.35 14.34 3.11
CA GLN A 140 -21.17 15.28 3.88
C GLN A 140 -22.67 14.92 3.94
N GLY A 141 -23.27 14.47 2.83
CA GLY A 141 -24.69 14.09 2.78
C GLY A 141 -25.05 12.72 3.35
N ASN A 142 -24.07 11.86 3.64
CA ASN A 142 -24.26 10.48 4.12
C ASN A 142 -23.77 10.29 5.57
N LEU A 143 -23.31 11.36 6.21
CA LEU A 143 -22.82 11.31 7.58
C LEU A 143 -23.97 11.58 8.56
N ASP A 144 -23.94 10.88 9.68
CA ASP A 144 -24.77 11.23 10.83
C ASP A 144 -24.49 12.68 11.28
N ALA A 145 -25.52 13.39 11.73
CA ALA A 145 -25.42 14.80 12.08
C ALA A 145 -24.40 15.07 13.21
N ALA A 146 -24.31 14.18 14.20
CA ALA A 146 -23.34 14.31 15.28
C ALA A 146 -21.92 14.10 14.75
N VAL A 147 -21.72 13.10 13.88
CA VAL A 147 -20.43 12.84 13.24
C VAL A 147 -19.99 14.02 12.37
N ALA A 148 -20.89 14.57 11.55
CA ALA A 148 -20.60 15.74 10.73
C ALA A 148 -20.21 16.97 11.56
N THR A 149 -20.90 17.17 12.69
CA THR A 149 -20.60 18.27 13.64
C THR A 149 -19.20 18.14 14.22
N VAL A 150 -18.84 16.95 14.71
CA VAL A 150 -17.50 16.67 15.26
C VAL A 150 -16.42 16.87 14.21
N LEU A 151 -16.61 16.33 12.99
CA LEU A 151 -15.64 16.48 11.90
C LEU A 151 -15.40 17.96 11.56
N LYS A 152 -16.46 18.75 11.46
CA LYS A 152 -16.37 20.18 11.15
C LYS A 152 -15.61 20.93 12.24
N GLN A 153 -15.98 20.73 13.50
CA GLN A 153 -15.36 21.42 14.64
C GLN A 153 -13.88 21.06 14.79
N GLU A 154 -13.54 19.79 14.64
CA GLU A 154 -12.19 19.29 14.90
C GLU A 154 -11.22 19.53 13.73
N MET A 155 -11.72 19.71 12.52
CA MET A 155 -10.90 20.07 11.35
C MET A 155 -10.68 21.57 11.21
N GLU A 156 -11.55 22.41 11.77
CA GLU A 156 -11.45 23.87 11.66
C GLU A 156 -10.08 24.43 12.09
N PRO A 157 -9.43 23.99 13.19
CA PRO A 157 -8.11 24.49 13.57
C PRO A 157 -7.01 24.21 12.53
N ILE A 158 -7.19 23.16 11.73
CA ILE A 158 -6.24 22.69 10.72
C ILE A 158 -6.53 23.37 9.37
N PHE A 159 -7.78 23.35 8.92
CA PHE A 159 -8.18 23.92 7.62
C PHE A 159 -8.30 25.43 7.67
N ARG A 160 -8.77 26.01 8.78
CA ARG A 160 -8.93 27.46 8.98
C ARG A 160 -9.77 28.12 7.89
N GLY A 161 -10.89 27.50 7.53
CA GLY A 161 -11.76 27.94 6.45
C GLY A 161 -11.18 27.87 5.03
N ARG A 162 -9.96 27.36 4.83
CA ARG A 162 -9.34 27.24 3.51
C ARG A 162 -9.88 26.05 2.73
N ASP A 163 -10.10 26.24 1.44
CA ASP A 163 -10.37 25.13 0.53
C ASP A 163 -9.09 24.36 0.15
N ALA A 164 -9.26 23.22 -0.53
CA ALA A 164 -8.16 22.36 -0.93
C ALA A 164 -7.15 23.04 -1.89
N HIS A 165 -7.62 23.94 -2.76
CA HIS A 165 -6.74 24.65 -3.70
C HIS A 165 -5.90 25.70 -2.97
N GLN A 166 -6.52 26.45 -2.06
CA GLN A 166 -5.85 27.44 -1.20
C GLN A 166 -4.79 26.76 -0.33
N MET A 167 -5.15 25.67 0.36
CA MET A 167 -4.20 24.90 1.16
C MET A 167 -3.00 24.43 0.33
N ASN A 168 -3.23 23.94 -0.90
CA ASN A 168 -2.13 23.47 -1.74
C ASN A 168 -1.21 24.62 -2.20
N ALA A 169 -1.79 25.74 -2.61
CA ALA A 169 -1.04 26.90 -3.06
C ALA A 169 -0.18 27.51 -1.94
N GLU A 170 -0.74 27.63 -0.73
CA GLU A 170 -0.03 28.15 0.44
C GLU A 170 1.12 27.22 0.87
N PHE A 171 0.89 25.91 0.89
CA PHE A 171 1.93 24.94 1.24
C PHE A 171 3.07 24.94 0.23
N LEU A 172 2.74 25.01 -1.08
CA LEU A 172 3.73 25.12 -2.14
C LEU A 172 4.57 26.39 -2.02
N ALA A 173 3.93 27.54 -1.75
CA ALA A 173 4.64 28.81 -1.57
C ALA A 173 5.60 28.78 -0.37
N ALA A 174 5.20 28.15 0.73
CA ALA A 174 6.01 28.06 1.94
C ALA A 174 7.19 27.06 1.83
N ASN A 175 7.08 26.06 0.95
CA ASN A 175 8.03 24.93 0.88
C ASN A 175 8.63 24.73 -0.52
N SER A 176 8.70 25.79 -1.33
CA SER A 176 9.13 25.75 -2.73
C SER A 176 10.56 25.27 -2.98
N LYS A 177 11.38 25.18 -1.92
CA LYS A 177 12.76 24.71 -2.00
C LYS A 177 12.94 23.23 -1.63
N SER A 178 11.89 22.52 -1.25
CA SER A 178 12.00 21.09 -0.88
C SER A 178 11.42 20.21 -1.98
N LEU A 179 12.24 19.31 -2.54
CA LEU A 179 11.77 18.39 -3.59
C LEU A 179 10.57 17.56 -3.12
N GLU A 180 10.55 17.11 -1.87
CA GLU A 180 9.43 16.33 -1.33
C GLU A 180 8.15 17.16 -1.24
N ALA A 181 8.26 18.43 -0.83
CA ALA A 181 7.13 19.34 -0.77
C ALA A 181 6.61 19.69 -2.16
N LEU A 182 7.51 20.01 -3.10
CA LEU A 182 7.17 20.23 -4.50
C LEU A 182 6.44 19.04 -5.10
N PHE A 183 6.96 17.83 -4.88
CA PHE A 183 6.37 16.59 -5.35
C PHE A 183 4.96 16.35 -4.79
N GLU A 184 4.78 16.42 -3.48
CA GLU A 184 3.46 16.20 -2.88
C GLU A 184 2.46 17.31 -3.25
N SER A 185 2.89 18.58 -3.33
CA SER A 185 2.07 19.68 -3.85
C SER A 185 1.67 19.49 -5.31
N ALA A 186 2.59 19.03 -6.15
CA ALA A 186 2.33 18.73 -7.55
C ALA A 186 1.30 17.60 -7.71
N ARG A 187 1.45 16.50 -6.94
CA ARG A 187 0.47 15.40 -6.93
C ARG A 187 -0.92 15.91 -6.59
N MET A 188 -1.02 16.75 -5.56
CA MET A 188 -2.30 17.31 -5.15
C MET A 188 -2.82 18.35 -6.13
N MET A 189 -1.95 19.08 -6.82
CA MET A 189 -2.33 20.02 -7.89
C MET A 189 -3.04 19.28 -9.02
N TYR A 190 -2.45 18.18 -9.51
CA TYR A 190 -3.05 17.35 -10.54
C TYR A 190 -4.32 16.63 -10.05
N HIS A 191 -4.32 16.14 -8.81
CA HIS A 191 -5.49 15.49 -8.21
C HIS A 191 -6.71 16.43 -8.15
N LEU A 192 -6.48 17.70 -7.81
CA LEU A 192 -7.54 18.71 -7.70
C LEU A 192 -7.97 19.25 -9.07
N ASP A 193 -7.03 19.34 -10.01
CA ASP A 193 -7.28 19.88 -11.35
C ASP A 193 -6.41 19.16 -12.39
N PRO A 194 -6.96 18.14 -13.09
CA PRO A 194 -6.22 17.39 -14.11
C PRO A 194 -5.72 18.25 -15.27
N SER A 195 -6.30 19.43 -15.51
CA SER A 195 -5.83 20.33 -16.58
C SER A 195 -4.43 20.93 -16.30
N LYS A 196 -3.96 20.87 -15.05
CA LYS A 196 -2.65 21.37 -14.63
C LYS A 196 -1.54 20.32 -14.70
N GLN A 197 -1.74 19.24 -15.46
CA GLN A 197 -0.81 18.13 -15.57
C GLN A 197 0.63 18.58 -15.87
N GLU A 198 0.81 19.39 -16.91
CA GLU A 198 2.13 19.84 -17.35
C GLU A 198 2.85 20.64 -16.25
N THR A 199 2.16 21.59 -15.63
CA THR A 199 2.67 22.38 -14.51
C THR A 199 3.04 21.50 -13.32
N ALA A 200 2.20 20.52 -12.98
CA ALA A 200 2.44 19.61 -11.88
C ALA A 200 3.68 18.74 -12.14
N ILE A 201 3.82 18.17 -13.34
CA ILE A 201 4.99 17.36 -13.69
C ILE A 201 6.27 18.20 -13.65
N SER A 202 6.24 19.42 -14.21
CA SER A 202 7.38 20.35 -14.16
C SER A 202 7.83 20.63 -12.72
N LEU A 203 6.89 20.89 -11.82
CA LEU A 203 7.17 21.10 -10.39
C LEU A 203 7.74 19.83 -9.71
N ALA A 204 7.19 18.66 -10.00
CA ALA A 204 7.62 17.41 -9.39
C ALA A 204 9.00 16.94 -9.87
N THR A 205 9.39 17.33 -11.08
CA THR A 205 10.59 16.83 -11.79
C THR A 205 11.77 17.81 -11.79
N THR A 206 11.70 18.91 -11.05
CA THR A 206 12.86 19.79 -10.88
C THR A 206 14.01 19.05 -10.19
N LEU A 207 15.23 19.33 -10.65
CA LEU A 207 16.48 18.80 -10.09
C LEU A 207 17.49 19.94 -9.90
N ASP A 208 17.00 21.19 -9.79
CA ASP A 208 17.82 22.38 -9.72
C ASP A 208 18.69 22.39 -8.47
N LYS A 209 19.79 23.15 -8.52
CA LYS A 209 20.83 23.11 -7.47
C LYS A 209 20.38 23.74 -6.15
N ASP A 210 19.40 24.63 -6.21
CA ASP A 210 18.79 25.34 -5.10
C ASP A 210 17.66 24.57 -4.43
N ILE A 211 17.28 23.40 -4.97
CA ILE A 211 16.29 22.51 -4.38
C ILE A 211 16.96 21.54 -3.40
N GLU A 212 16.46 21.55 -2.18
CA GLU A 212 16.83 20.64 -1.11
C GLU A 212 16.15 19.27 -1.29
N GLY A 213 16.81 18.22 -0.79
CA GLY A 213 16.24 16.87 -0.83
C GLY A 213 16.29 16.18 -2.20
N VAL A 214 17.06 16.72 -3.17
CA VAL A 214 17.37 16.06 -4.45
C VAL A 214 18.39 14.92 -4.23
N ASN A 215 17.91 13.86 -3.59
CA ASN A 215 18.64 12.64 -3.27
C ASN A 215 18.02 11.44 -4.00
N LEU A 216 18.73 10.31 -3.99
CA LEU A 216 18.30 9.08 -4.69
C LEU A 216 16.90 8.63 -4.28
N GLN A 217 16.56 8.70 -2.99
CA GLN A 217 15.28 8.21 -2.46
C GLN A 217 14.11 9.06 -3.00
N ASN A 218 14.24 10.38 -2.97
CA ASN A 218 13.17 11.27 -3.41
C ASN A 218 13.01 11.27 -4.92
N CYS A 219 14.11 11.28 -5.67
CA CYS A 219 14.05 11.11 -7.13
C CYS A 219 13.42 9.76 -7.52
N THR A 220 13.69 8.69 -6.76
CA THR A 220 13.07 7.39 -6.99
C THR A 220 11.55 7.44 -6.77
N LYS A 221 11.08 8.11 -5.71
CA LYS A 221 9.65 8.30 -5.44
C LYS A 221 8.96 9.08 -6.58
N VAL A 222 9.57 10.17 -7.05
CA VAL A 222 9.04 10.96 -8.18
C VAL A 222 8.93 10.09 -9.43
N PHE A 223 10.00 9.38 -9.78
CA PHE A 223 10.02 8.52 -10.96
C PHE A 223 8.98 7.39 -10.90
N GLN A 224 8.85 6.73 -9.74
CA GLN A 224 7.82 5.71 -9.53
C GLN A 224 6.41 6.28 -9.68
N ALA A 225 6.15 7.48 -9.16
CA ALA A 225 4.84 8.11 -9.31
C ALA A 225 4.52 8.46 -10.78
N LEU A 226 5.49 8.93 -11.55
CA LEU A 226 5.32 9.13 -13.00
C LEU A 226 5.03 7.80 -13.71
N ARG A 227 5.78 6.74 -13.40
CA ARG A 227 5.58 5.40 -14.00
C ARG A 227 4.26 4.75 -13.63
N ASN A 228 3.76 5.03 -12.43
CA ASN A 228 2.47 4.53 -11.94
C ASN A 228 1.29 5.39 -12.41
N GLU A 229 1.53 6.33 -13.33
CA GLU A 229 0.52 7.23 -13.90
C GLU A 229 -0.22 8.07 -12.84
N GLU A 230 0.44 8.40 -11.73
CA GLU A 230 -0.17 9.26 -10.69
C GLU A 230 -0.43 10.69 -11.18
N PHE A 231 0.28 11.10 -12.23
CA PHE A 231 0.06 12.34 -12.96
C PHE A 231 -0.65 12.11 -14.30
N GLY A 232 -1.25 10.93 -14.53
CA GLY A 232 -1.72 10.50 -15.85
C GLY A 232 -0.58 10.06 -16.78
N SER A 233 -0.93 9.69 -18.01
CA SER A 233 0.05 9.23 -19.00
C SER A 233 1.00 10.36 -19.42
N CYS A 234 2.31 10.16 -19.24
CA CYS A 234 3.36 11.13 -19.52
C CYS A 234 4.69 10.45 -19.93
N PRO A 235 4.71 9.61 -20.98
CA PRO A 235 5.86 8.76 -21.32
C PRO A 235 7.12 9.56 -21.67
N GLU A 236 6.96 10.74 -22.29
CA GLU A 236 8.09 11.61 -22.64
C GLU A 236 8.76 12.17 -21.39
N GLN A 237 7.98 12.68 -20.44
CA GLN A 237 8.48 13.23 -19.18
C GLN A 237 9.08 12.14 -18.29
N VAL A 238 8.53 10.90 -18.32
CA VAL A 238 9.13 9.74 -17.65
C VAL A 238 10.55 9.49 -18.18
N ALA A 239 10.71 9.41 -19.51
CA ALA A 239 12.01 9.14 -20.14
C ALA A 239 13.01 10.28 -19.91
N GLU A 240 12.56 11.53 -20.00
CA GLU A 240 13.41 12.70 -19.71
C GLU A 240 13.88 12.70 -18.26
N TYR A 241 12.96 12.47 -17.31
CA TYR A 241 13.31 12.45 -15.89
C TYR A 241 14.25 11.28 -15.55
N GLU A 242 14.04 10.11 -16.15
CA GLU A 242 14.93 8.96 -16.04
C GLU A 242 16.35 9.31 -16.51
N ALA A 243 16.49 9.89 -17.71
CA ALA A 243 17.79 10.26 -18.27
C ALA A 243 18.53 11.28 -17.37
N ARG A 244 17.82 12.31 -16.89
CA ARG A 244 18.38 13.30 -15.97
C ARG A 244 18.78 12.70 -14.63
N CYS A 245 17.98 11.79 -14.09
CA CYS A 245 18.31 11.07 -12.87
C CYS A 245 19.48 10.10 -13.05
N HIS A 246 19.62 9.46 -14.21
CA HIS A 246 20.75 8.59 -14.52
C HIS A 246 22.08 9.36 -14.51
N VAL A 247 22.11 10.55 -15.12
CA VAL A 247 23.29 11.43 -15.10
C VAL A 247 23.69 11.77 -13.65
N ARG A 248 22.71 12.00 -12.77
CA ARG A 248 22.95 12.35 -11.37
C ARG A 248 23.30 11.13 -10.50
N PHE A 249 22.74 9.97 -10.81
CA PHE A 249 22.91 8.73 -10.07
C PHE A 249 23.30 7.57 -11.02
N PRO A 250 24.55 7.56 -11.55
CA PRO A 250 24.94 6.62 -12.62
C PRO A 250 24.85 5.14 -12.22
N TYR A 251 24.98 4.85 -10.92
CA TYR A 251 24.95 3.49 -10.37
C TYR A 251 23.54 3.04 -9.95
N ALA A 252 22.54 3.91 -10.02
CA ALA A 252 21.19 3.58 -9.62
C ALA A 252 20.47 2.80 -10.72
N GLN A 253 20.26 1.50 -10.50
CA GLN A 253 19.58 0.62 -11.45
C GLN A 253 18.16 1.08 -11.81
N VAL A 254 17.50 1.78 -10.90
CA VAL A 254 16.14 2.31 -11.12
C VAL A 254 16.07 3.34 -12.26
N PHE A 255 17.19 3.99 -12.59
CA PHE A 255 17.28 4.96 -13.70
C PHE A 255 18.15 4.46 -14.85
N CYS A 256 18.48 3.16 -14.89
CA CYS A 256 19.30 2.63 -15.98
C CYS A 256 18.46 2.41 -17.23
N PRO A 257 18.89 2.95 -18.40
CA PRO A 257 18.23 2.65 -19.66
C PRO A 257 18.24 1.14 -19.92
N PRO A 258 17.17 0.56 -20.50
CA PRO A 258 17.07 -0.88 -20.75
C PRO A 258 18.16 -1.45 -21.67
N SER A 259 18.91 -0.58 -22.38
CA SER A 259 19.99 -0.93 -23.30
C SER A 259 21.39 -0.89 -22.67
N THR A 260 21.54 -0.50 -21.41
CA THR A 260 22.86 -0.37 -20.76
C THR A 260 22.95 -1.31 -19.56
N SER A 261 23.73 -2.38 -19.69
CA SER A 261 24.14 -3.15 -18.51
C SER A 261 24.96 -2.22 -17.62
N CYS A 262 24.52 -2.04 -16.38
CA CYS A 262 25.22 -1.26 -15.36
C CYS A 262 26.47 -2.04 -14.92
N HIS A 263 27.47 -2.11 -15.79
CA HIS A 263 28.79 -2.62 -15.45
C HIS A 263 29.67 -1.46 -14.96
N PRO A 264 30.49 -1.69 -13.92
CA PRO A 264 31.43 -0.68 -13.48
C PRO A 264 32.45 -0.43 -14.59
N SER A 265 32.46 0.78 -15.15
CA SER A 265 33.67 1.28 -15.80
C SER A 265 34.76 1.37 -14.74
N PRO A 266 35.97 0.81 -14.97
CA PRO A 266 37.03 0.84 -13.98
C PRO A 266 37.45 2.30 -13.78
N ILE A 267 37.20 2.83 -12.59
CA ILE A 267 37.81 4.09 -12.18
C ILE A 267 39.32 3.86 -12.10
N ALA A 268 40.02 4.76 -12.76
CA ALA A 268 41.45 4.99 -12.81
C ALA A 268 42.24 4.48 -11.60
N GLU A 269 43.39 3.91 -11.93
CA GLU A 269 44.55 3.68 -11.06
C GLU A 269 44.65 4.72 -9.94
N SER A 270 44.34 4.29 -8.71
CA SER A 270 44.77 4.98 -7.51
C SER A 270 45.68 4.04 -6.75
N ASN A 271 46.95 4.42 -6.73
CA ASN A 271 48.02 3.82 -5.95
C ASN A 271 47.55 3.51 -4.53
N HIS A 272 47.55 2.22 -4.16
CA HIS A 272 47.62 1.84 -2.76
C HIS A 272 48.77 0.87 -2.53
N ILE A 273 49.59 1.31 -1.58
CA ILE A 273 50.83 0.78 -1.02
C ILE A 273 50.79 -0.73 -0.81
N SER A 274 51.83 -1.41 -1.30
CA SER A 274 52.18 -2.80 -1.03
C SER A 274 52.68 -2.96 0.41
N ASP A 275 51.87 -3.60 1.26
CA ASP A 275 52.31 -4.16 2.54
C ASP A 275 52.53 -5.67 2.43
N GLY A 276 53.67 -6.12 2.98
CA GLY A 276 53.83 -7.44 3.58
C GLY A 276 54.13 -8.62 2.66
N LYS A 277 55.38 -8.77 2.20
CA LYS A 277 55.92 -10.12 1.91
C LYS A 277 56.54 -10.70 3.18
N GLU A 278 55.76 -11.52 3.89
CA GLU A 278 56.33 -12.64 4.63
C GLU A 278 56.97 -13.59 3.60
N ASN A 279 58.28 -13.80 3.72
CA ASN A 279 58.98 -14.82 2.96
C ASN A 279 59.55 -15.83 3.97
N CYS A 280 58.83 -16.93 4.15
CA CYS A 280 59.39 -18.19 4.59
C CYS A 280 60.46 -18.64 3.58
N VAL A 281 61.70 -18.82 4.03
CA VAL A 281 62.65 -19.72 3.35
C VAL A 281 63.44 -20.47 4.41
N SER A 282 63.28 -21.79 4.37
CA SER A 282 64.10 -22.79 5.03
C SER A 282 65.53 -22.80 4.50
N ASN A 283 66.51 -22.63 5.40
CA ASN A 283 67.71 -23.48 5.58
C ASN A 283 68.65 -22.82 6.59
#